data_AF-A0A5C8HMM3-F1
#
_entry.id   AF-A0A5C8HMM3-F1
#
_cell.length_a   1.000
_cell.length_b   1.000
_cell.length_c   1.000
_cell.angle_alpha   90.00
_cell.angle_beta   90.00
_cell.angle_gamma   90.00
#
_symmetry.space_group_name_H-M   'P 1'
#
loop_
_entity.id
_entity.type
_entity.pdbx_description
1 polymer ?
#
loop_
_entity_poly.entity_id
_entity_poly.type
_entity_poly.pdbx_seq_one_letter_code
_entity_poly.pdbx_strand_id
1 'polypeptide(L)' 'MTATRRADVVRRVAQVRERAARVPPSGTGTLPFDISVSMAAVEASREDVPFDTVDPLFTAGFGLQSGD' A
#
# COMPACT_ATOMS: atom_id res chain seq x y z
N MET A 1 8.98 36.29 20.68
CA MET A 1 8.12 35.52 19.74
C MET A 1 8.72 34.15 19.38
N THR A 2 9.27 33.38 20.34
CA THR A 2 10.06 32.16 20.02
C THR A 2 9.50 30.87 20.64
N ALA A 3 8.71 30.99 21.71
CA ALA A 3 8.10 29.85 22.41
C ALA A 3 7.06 29.10 21.55
N THR A 4 6.30 29.83 20.71
CA THR A 4 5.23 29.29 19.87
C THR A 4 5.74 28.30 18.82
N ARG A 5 6.88 28.60 18.19
CA ARG A 5 7.44 27.76 17.11
C ARG A 5 7.90 26.39 17.60
N ARG A 6 8.43 26.30 18.82
CA ARG A 6 8.86 25.02 19.42
C ARG A 6 7.66 24.15 19.81
N ALA A 7 6.61 24.75 20.37
CA ALA A 7 5.38 24.04 20.73
C ALA A 7 4.63 23.50 19.49
N ASP A 8 4.60 24.28 18.40
CA ASP A 8 3.95 23.85 17.16
C ASP A 8 4.69 22.69 16.49
N VAL A 9 6.03 22.68 16.52
CA VAL A 9 6.82 21.54 16.02
C VAL A 9 6.55 20.27 16.82
N VAL A 10 6.52 20.35 18.15
CA VAL A 10 6.23 19.19 19.01
C VAL A 10 4.82 18.64 18.72
N ARG A 11 3.82 19.53 18.58
CA ARG A 11 2.46 19.15 18.21
C ARG A 11 2.41 18.47 16.84
N ARG A 12 3.17 18.99 15.86
CA ARG A 12 3.22 18.44 14.50
C ARG A 12 3.86 17.05 14.47
N VAL A 13 4.94 16.84 15.23
CA VAL A 13 5.60 15.54 15.34
C VAL A 13 4.70 14.50 16.02
N ALA A 14 3.98 14.88 17.08
CA ALA A 14 3.01 14.01 17.74
C ALA A 14 1.88 13.59 16.78
N GLN A 15 1.36 14.54 16.00
CA GLN A 15 0.29 14.28 15.03
C GLN A 15 0.74 13.40 13.85
N VAL A 16 2.00 13.52 13.40
CA VAL A 16 2.58 12.63 12.38
C VAL A 16 2.73 11.20 12.92
N ARG A 17 3.17 11.05 14.18
CA ARG A 17 3.31 9.73 14.84
C ARG A 17 1.96 9.04 15.06
N GLU A 18 0.93 9.76 15.49
CA GLU A 18 -0.43 9.20 15.60
C GLU A 18 -0.97 8.72 14.25
N ARG A 19 -0.72 9.47 13.16
CA ARG A 19 -1.15 9.08 11.82
C ARG A 19 -0.44 7.82 11.33
N ALA A 20 0.84 7.67 11.64
CA ALA A 20 1.63 6.49 11.28
C ALA A 20 1.26 5.24 12.12
N ALA A 21 0.75 5.43 13.35
CA ALA A 21 0.40 4.33 14.26
C ALA A 21 -0.97 3.68 13.98
N ARG A 22 -1.81 4.27 13.10
CA ARG A 22 -3.20 3.83 12.92
C ARG A 22 -3.32 2.43 12.30
N VAL A 23 -2.34 2.03 11.48
CA VAL A 23 -2.04 0.64 11.05
C VAL A 23 -0.57 0.67 10.62
N PRO A 24 0.37 0.01 11.31
CA PRO A 24 1.71 -0.16 10.74
C PRO A 24 1.54 -0.87 9.39
N PRO A 25 2.25 -0.50 8.31
CA PRO A 25 2.33 -1.36 7.15
C PRO A 25 2.93 -2.66 7.66
N SER A 26 2.06 -3.62 7.94
CA SER A 26 2.46 -4.97 8.24
C SER A 26 3.07 -5.36 6.91
N GLY A 27 4.40 -5.38 6.79
CA GLY A 27 5.13 -5.72 5.56
C GLY A 27 4.90 -7.17 5.12
N THR A 28 3.77 -7.74 5.54
CA THR A 28 3.32 -9.11 5.43
C THR A 28 2.03 -9.20 4.61
N GLY A 29 1.45 -8.07 4.17
CA GLY A 29 0.25 -8.08 3.32
C GLY A 29 0.57 -8.58 1.91
N THR A 30 -0.29 -9.46 1.38
CA THR A 30 -0.20 -10.02 0.03
C THR A 30 -1.43 -9.70 -0.81
N LEU A 31 -1.25 -9.59 -2.13
CA LEU A 31 -2.34 -9.37 -3.08
C LEU A 31 -3.31 -10.57 -3.11
N PRO A 32 -4.64 -10.36 -3.07
CA PRO A 32 -5.62 -11.45 -3.11
C PRO A 32 -5.94 -11.94 -4.53
N PHE A 33 -5.54 -11.21 -5.58
CA PHE A 33 -5.73 -11.52 -6.99
C PHE A 33 -4.62 -10.87 -7.85
N ASP A 34 -4.57 -11.19 -9.14
CA ASP A 34 -3.56 -10.68 -10.07
C ASP A 34 -3.80 -9.21 -10.45
N ILE A 35 -2.72 -8.45 -10.58
CA ILE A 35 -2.75 -7.07 -11.07
C ILE A 35 -2.28 -7.05 -12.52
N SER A 36 -3.15 -6.59 -13.43
CA SER A 36 -2.86 -6.48 -14.86
C SER A 36 -1.85 -5.38 -15.18
N VAL A 37 -1.13 -5.54 -16.28
CA VAL A 37 -0.16 -4.54 -16.79
C VAL A 37 -0.82 -3.31 -17.43
N SER A 38 -2.08 -3.40 -17.87
CA SER A 38 -2.80 -2.31 -18.54
C SER A 38 -4.32 -2.47 -18.47
N MET A 39 -5.05 -1.42 -18.88
CA MET A 39 -6.52 -1.48 -18.97
C MET A 39 -7.02 -2.47 -20.04
N ALA A 40 -6.33 -2.58 -21.18
CA ALA A 40 -6.68 -3.58 -22.19
C ALA A 40 -6.54 -5.02 -21.65
N ALA A 41 -5.54 -5.27 -20.80
CA ALA A 41 -5.37 -6.56 -20.13
C ALA A 41 -6.40 -6.81 -19.03
N VAL A 42 -7.00 -5.76 -18.45
CA VAL A 42 -8.14 -5.91 -17.53
C VAL A 42 -9.38 -6.35 -18.31
N GLU A 43 -9.71 -5.69 -19.42
CA GLU A 43 -10.90 -6.01 -20.23
C GLU A 43 -10.85 -7.40 -20.85
N ALA A 44 -9.65 -7.89 -21.18
CA ALA A 44 -9.46 -9.25 -21.68
C ALA A 44 -9.55 -10.34 -20.60
N SER A 45 -9.45 -9.96 -19.31
CA SER A 45 -9.48 -10.91 -18.20
C SER A 45 -10.90 -11.41 -17.94
N ARG A 46 -11.03 -12.70 -17.63
CA ARG A 46 -12.31 -13.34 -17.36
C ARG A 46 -12.61 -13.32 -15.87
N GLU A 47 -13.55 -12.48 -15.45
CA GLU A 47 -13.92 -12.31 -14.04
C GLU A 47 -14.34 -13.63 -13.36
N ASP A 48 -14.96 -14.55 -14.11
CA ASP A 48 -15.41 -15.85 -13.62
C ASP A 48 -14.29 -16.90 -13.51
N VAL A 49 -13.09 -16.61 -14.02
CA VAL A 49 -11.96 -17.55 -14.02
C VAL A 49 -10.85 -17.01 -13.12
N PRO A 50 -10.58 -17.66 -11.98
CA PRO A 50 -9.50 -17.23 -11.10
C PRO A 50 -8.14 -17.23 -11.81
N PHE A 51 -7.37 -16.15 -11.63
CA PHE A 51 -5.99 -16.02 -12.09
C PHE A 51 -5.78 -16.16 -13.62
N ASP A 52 -6.77 -15.74 -14.42
CA ASP A 52 -6.73 -15.75 -15.91
C ASP A 52 -6.15 -14.46 -16.52
N THR A 53 -5.48 -13.62 -15.71
CA THR A 53 -4.90 -12.36 -16.21
C THR A 53 -3.72 -12.66 -17.13
N VAL A 54 -3.82 -12.23 -18.40
CA VAL A 54 -2.73 -12.35 -19.38
C VAL A 54 -1.59 -11.41 -18.98
N ASP A 55 -0.38 -11.96 -18.87
CA ASP A 55 0.85 -11.24 -18.48
C ASP A 55 0.67 -10.33 -17.25
N PRO A 56 0.39 -10.92 -16.06
CA PRO A 56 0.13 -10.14 -14.86
C PRO A 56 1.39 -9.38 -14.42
N LEU A 57 1.22 -8.10 -14.08
CA LEU A 57 2.30 -7.28 -13.53
C LEU A 57 2.70 -7.76 -12.13
N PHE A 58 1.71 -8.15 -11.33
CA PHE A 58 1.91 -8.84 -10.05
C PHE A 58 0.89 -9.96 -9.90
N THR A 59 1.34 -11.14 -9.51
CA THR A 59 0.45 -12.28 -9.26
C THR A 59 -0.14 -12.22 -7.86
N ALA A 60 -1.29 -12.86 -7.66
CA ALA A 60 -1.84 -13.15 -6.34
C ALA A 60 -0.79 -13.78 -5.41
N GLY A 61 -0.80 -13.37 -4.14
CA GLY A 61 0.21 -13.76 -3.15
C GLY A 61 1.46 -12.87 -3.14
N PHE A 62 1.66 -11.98 -4.13
CA PHE A 62 2.77 -11.03 -4.08
C PHE A 62 2.59 -10.01 -2.95
N GLY A 63 3.66 -9.73 -2.20
CA GLY A 63 3.67 -8.80 -1.07
C GLY A 63 5.04 -8.18 -0.87
N LEU A 64 5.08 -6.94 -0.39
CA LEU A 64 6.32 -6.20 -0.13
C LEU A 64 6.79 -6.43 1.29
N GLN A 65 7.99 -7.00 1.45
CA GLN A 65 8.64 -7.19 2.74
C GLN A 65 9.53 -5.97 3.05
N SER A 66 9.39 -5.42 4.25
CA SER A 66 10.39 -4.47 4.78
C SER A 66 11.57 -5.31 5.23
N GLY A 67 12.72 -5.19 4.56
CA GLY A 67 13.96 -5.83 5.03
C GLY A 67 14.30 -5.36 6.43
N ASP A 68 14.75 -6.29 7.28
CA ASP A 68 15.16 -6.07 8.68
C ASP A 68 16.22 -4.96 8.82
#